data_AF-A0A3P8C8D5-F1
#
_entry.id   AF-A0A3P8C8D5-F1
#
_cell.length_a   1.000
_cell.length_b   1.000
_cell.length_c   1.000
_cell.angle_alpha   90.00
_cell.angle_beta   90.00
_cell.angle_gamma   90.00
#
_symmetry.space_group_name_H-M   'P 1'
#
loop_
_entity.id
_entity.type
_entity.pdbx_description
1 polymer ?
#
loop_
_entity_poly.entity_id
_entity_poly.type
_entity_poly.pdbx_seq_one_letter_code
_entity_poly.pdbx_strand_id
1 'polypeptide(L)'
;MYGIINKQPFSSATPCEDDPNTNCAKLKSKCSDHRYDDLLNNHCRKTCGRCDTLSTISACFDASNQCKEWNTNGFCNSTFYDEPFKKQYCAKTCSLC
;
A
#
# COMPACT_ATOMS: atom_id res chain seq x y z
N MET A 1 10.61 -20.93 33.18
CA MET A 1 9.47 -20.14 33.68
C MET A 1 10.03 -18.78 34.08
N TYR A 2 9.84 -17.65 33.40
CA TYR A 2 8.83 -17.11 32.47
C TYR A 2 9.61 -16.16 31.51
N GLY A 3 9.47 -16.20 30.19
CA GLY A 3 8.37 -15.59 29.44
C GLY A 3 8.55 -14.07 29.27
N ILE A 4 9.34 -13.62 28.28
CA ILE A 4 9.28 -12.23 27.77
C ILE A 4 9.15 -12.22 26.25
N ILE A 5 7.88 -12.32 25.82
CA ILE A 5 7.40 -11.86 24.51
C ILE A 5 7.59 -10.35 24.48
N ASN A 6 8.69 -9.88 23.88
CA ASN A 6 8.86 -8.46 23.61
C ASN A 6 7.91 -8.09 22.47
N LYS A 7 6.89 -7.30 22.83
CA LYS A 7 5.91 -6.73 21.91
C LYS A 7 6.63 -6.03 20.75
N GLN A 8 6.63 -6.64 19.58
CA GLN A 8 6.72 -5.88 18.35
C GLN A 8 5.50 -4.96 18.31
N PRO A 9 5.67 -3.65 18.08
CA PRO A 9 4.54 -2.81 17.78
C PRO A 9 3.95 -3.36 16.48
N PHE A 10 2.76 -3.93 16.60
CA PHE A 10 1.81 -4.09 15.52
C PHE A 10 1.39 -2.67 15.11
N SER A 11 2.31 -1.97 14.44
CA SER A 11 2.14 -0.63 13.89
C SER A 11 2.35 -0.76 12.40
N SER A 12 1.21 -0.67 11.74
CA SER A 12 0.96 -0.74 10.31
C SER A 12 1.64 0.39 9.53
N ALA A 13 2.95 0.30 9.40
CA ALA A 13 3.73 0.93 8.34
C ALA A 13 4.96 0.07 8.17
N THR A 14 5.01 -0.74 7.11
CA THR A 14 6.21 -1.51 6.81
C THR A 14 7.36 -0.50 6.65
N PRO A 15 8.41 -0.54 7.49
CA PRO A 15 9.54 0.36 7.34
C PRO A 15 10.08 0.21 5.91
N CYS A 16 10.47 1.32 5.26
CA CYS A 16 11.11 1.19 3.97
C CYS A 16 12.54 0.68 4.15
N GLU A 17 12.66 -0.64 4.22
CA GLU A 17 13.91 -1.37 4.31
C GLU A 17 13.96 -2.45 3.23
N ASP A 18 15.19 -2.86 2.94
CA ASP A 18 15.43 -3.99 2.06
C ASP A 18 15.43 -5.28 2.89
N ASP A 19 14.88 -6.35 2.32
CA ASP A 19 14.85 -7.67 2.91
C ASP A 19 16.29 -8.22 2.99
N PRO A 20 16.78 -8.62 4.18
CA PRO A 20 18.14 -9.12 4.36
C PRO A 20 18.40 -10.45 3.64
N ASN A 21 17.36 -11.21 3.29
CA ASN A 21 17.45 -12.47 2.57
C ASN A 21 17.47 -12.27 1.04
N THR A 22 17.11 -11.08 0.56
CA THR A 22 17.09 -10.76 -0.86
C THR A 22 18.31 -9.92 -1.21
N ASN A 23 19.06 -10.33 -2.24
CA ASN A 23 20.23 -9.57 -2.68
C ASN A 23 19.82 -8.36 -3.53
N CYS A 24 19.24 -7.36 -2.88
CA CYS A 24 18.73 -6.15 -3.52
C CYS A 24 19.83 -5.37 -4.26
N ALA A 25 21.08 -5.40 -3.76
CA ALA A 25 22.22 -4.78 -4.43
C ALA A 25 22.44 -5.31 -5.85
N LYS A 26 22.28 -6.63 -6.07
CA LYS A 26 22.34 -7.24 -7.41
C LYS A 26 21.12 -6.93 -8.27
N LEU A 27 19.98 -6.74 -7.62
CA LEU A 27 18.71 -6.45 -8.29
C LEU A 27 18.49 -4.96 -8.55
N LYS A 28 19.40 -4.09 -8.11
CA LYS A 28 19.32 -2.64 -8.35
C LYS A 28 19.16 -2.30 -9.84
N SER A 29 19.85 -3.01 -10.72
CA SER A 29 19.73 -2.84 -12.18
C SER A 29 18.41 -3.37 -12.75
N LYS A 30 17.61 -4.08 -11.96
CA LYS A 30 16.28 -4.61 -12.30
C LYS A 30 15.14 -3.72 -11.79
N CYS A 31 15.43 -2.65 -11.06
CA CYS A 31 14.42 -1.71 -10.56
C CYS A 31 13.63 -1.00 -11.68
N SER A 32 14.07 -1.07 -12.93
CA SER A 32 13.33 -0.55 -14.10
C SER A 32 12.65 -1.65 -14.92
N ASP A 33 12.78 -2.92 -14.52
CA ASP A 33 12.23 -4.08 -15.24
C ASP A 33 10.94 -4.55 -14.55
N HIS A 34 9.81 -4.34 -15.23
CA HIS A 34 8.47 -4.62 -14.71
C HIS A 34 8.29 -6.08 -14.26
N ARG A 35 9.07 -7.01 -14.82
CA ARG A 35 9.00 -8.44 -14.49
C ARG A 35 9.43 -8.72 -13.05
N TYR A 36 10.20 -7.83 -12.45
CA TYR A 36 10.68 -7.93 -11.08
C TYR A 36 9.92 -7.01 -10.13
N ASP A 37 8.87 -6.32 -10.58
CA ASP A 37 8.17 -5.32 -9.77
C ASP A 37 7.62 -5.91 -8.47
N ASP A 38 7.00 -7.08 -8.51
CA ASP A 38 6.45 -7.72 -7.30
C ASP A 38 7.54 -7.99 -6.25
N LEU A 39 8.64 -8.62 -6.67
CA LEU A 39 9.77 -8.93 -5.80
C LEU A 39 10.45 -7.65 -5.28
N LEU A 40 10.62 -6.63 -6.12
CA LEU A 40 11.30 -5.39 -5.73
C LEU A 40 10.41 -4.47 -4.89
N ASN A 41 9.10 -4.49 -5.10
CA ASN A 41 8.12 -3.78 -4.30
C ASN A 41 7.92 -4.39 -2.92
N ASN A 42 8.13 -5.69 -2.77
CA ASN A 42 7.97 -6.35 -1.48
C ASN A 42 9.30 -6.41 -0.70
N HIS A 43 10.42 -6.65 -1.38
CA HIS A 43 11.69 -6.97 -0.74
C HIS A 43 12.81 -5.96 -0.96
N CYS A 44 12.76 -5.11 -1.99
CA CYS A 44 13.88 -4.21 -2.34
C CYS A 44 13.47 -2.75 -2.50
N ARG A 45 12.46 -2.32 -1.73
CA ARG A 45 11.87 -0.98 -1.89
C ARG A 45 12.89 0.12 -1.66
N LYS A 46 13.79 -0.04 -0.70
CA LYS A 46 14.81 0.97 -0.38
C LYS A 46 15.86 1.04 -1.47
N THR A 47 16.37 -0.10 -1.92
CA THR A 47 17.36 -0.16 -3.01
C THR A 47 16.80 0.40 -4.33
N CYS A 48 15.52 0.15 -4.61
CA CYS A 48 14.86 0.66 -5.82
C CYS A 48 14.28 2.07 -5.69
N GLY A 49 14.44 2.75 -4.55
CA GLY A 49 13.86 4.08 -4.33
C GLY A 49 12.32 4.08 -4.31
N ARG A 50 11.72 2.93 -4.05
CA ARG A 50 10.28 2.66 -4.01
C ARG A 50 9.69 2.83 -2.60
N CYS A 51 10.44 3.44 -1.68
CA CYS A 51 9.95 3.81 -0.36
C CYS A 51 8.74 4.75 -0.44
N ASP A 52 8.73 5.64 -1.42
CA ASP A 52 7.64 6.57 -1.66
C ASP A 52 6.54 5.98 -2.55
N THR A 53 6.70 4.76 -3.09
CA THR A 53 5.66 4.07 -3.87
C THR A 53 4.73 3.22 -3.00
N LEU A 54 4.65 3.54 -1.70
CA LEU A 54 3.34 3.53 -1.04
C LEU A 54 2.46 4.72 -1.51
N SER A 55 2.90 5.50 -2.49
CA SER A 55 2.01 6.12 -3.47
C SER A 55 1.26 4.97 -4.15
N THR A 56 0.09 4.56 -3.65
CA THR A 56 -1.11 5.37 -3.86
C THR A 56 -0.93 6.21 -5.12
N ILE A 57 -0.77 5.54 -6.27
CA ILE A 57 -1.42 6.08 -7.47
C ILE A 57 -2.89 6.08 -7.07
N SER A 58 -3.28 7.15 -6.36
CA SER A 58 -4.64 7.54 -6.11
C SER A 58 -5.11 7.96 -7.47
N ALA A 59 -5.34 6.97 -8.32
CA ALA A 59 -5.89 7.22 -9.61
C ALA A 59 -7.23 7.88 -9.29
N CYS A 60 -7.33 9.16 -9.64
CA CYS A 60 -8.43 10.00 -9.18
C CYS A 60 -9.66 9.71 -10.04
N PHE A 61 -10.07 8.45 -10.00
CA PHE A 61 -11.16 7.88 -10.73
C PHE A 61 -11.89 6.91 -9.80
N ASP A 62 -13.15 6.65 -10.15
CA ASP A 62 -13.94 5.64 -9.47
C ASP A 62 -13.71 4.30 -10.18
N ALA A 63 -13.11 3.35 -9.48
CA ALA A 63 -12.88 2.00 -10.00
C ALA A 63 -14.18 1.17 -10.01
N SER A 64 -15.15 1.53 -9.16
CA SER A 64 -16.47 0.90 -9.12
C SER A 64 -17.52 1.77 -9.83
N ASN A 65 -18.41 1.12 -10.59
CA ASN A 65 -19.60 1.78 -11.15
C ASN A 65 -20.68 2.04 -10.10
N GLN A 66 -20.58 1.45 -8.91
CA GLN A 66 -21.55 1.59 -7.82
C GLN A 66 -21.26 2.78 -6.90
N CYS A 67 -20.19 3.55 -7.14
CA CYS A 67 -19.78 4.63 -6.24
C CYS A 67 -20.89 5.65 -5.94
N LYS A 68 -21.73 5.97 -6.93
CA LYS A 68 -22.87 6.88 -6.74
C LYS A 68 -23.89 6.35 -5.73
N GLU A 69 -24.23 5.07 -5.84
CA GLU A 69 -25.20 4.42 -4.95
C GLU A 69 -24.60 4.19 -3.56
N TRP A 70 -23.35 3.74 -3.50
CA TRP A 70 -22.61 3.59 -2.25
C TRP A 70 -22.46 4.91 -1.50
N ASN A 71 -22.14 6.01 -2.20
CA ASN A 71 -22.06 7.33 -1.58
C ASN A 71 -23.42 7.77 -1.01
N THR A 72 -24.51 7.52 -1.74
CA THR A 72 -25.88 7.78 -1.25
C THR A 72 -26.19 6.97 0.02
N ASN A 73 -25.68 5.73 0.10
CA ASN A 73 -25.78 4.88 1.28
C ASN A 73 -24.75 5.21 2.39
N GLY A 74 -23.98 6.29 2.25
CA GLY A 74 -23.04 6.76 3.26
C GLY A 74 -21.66 6.10 3.21
N PHE A 75 -21.30 5.40 2.15
CA PHE A 75 -20.00 4.71 2.00
C PHE A 75 -18.79 5.60 2.31
N CYS A 76 -18.76 6.82 1.76
CA CYS A 76 -17.64 7.73 1.95
C CYS A 76 -17.49 8.16 3.42
N ASN A 77 -18.59 8.28 4.16
CA ASN A 77 -18.60 8.67 5.57
C ASN A 77 -18.71 7.47 6.54
N SER A 78 -18.73 6.24 6.03
CA SER A 78 -18.89 5.04 6.83
C SER A 78 -17.64 4.76 7.66
N THR A 79 -17.80 4.44 8.95
CA THR A 79 -16.70 3.98 9.80
C THR A 79 -16.43 2.48 9.66
N PHE A 80 -17.26 1.76 8.89
CA PHE A 80 -17.10 0.32 8.65
C PHE A 80 -16.07 0.01 7.55
N TYR A 81 -15.85 0.96 6.64
CA TYR A 81 -14.88 0.82 5.55
C TYR A 81 -13.66 1.67 5.84
N ASP A 82 -12.48 1.09 5.68
CA ASP A 82 -11.22 1.83 5.82
C ASP A 82 -11.07 2.87 4.71
N GLU A 83 -10.44 4.00 5.03
CA GLU A 83 -10.10 5.04 4.05
C GLU A 83 -9.36 4.53 2.81
N PRO A 84 -8.35 3.63 2.90
CA PRO A 84 -7.73 3.02 1.73
C PRO A 84 -8.72 2.23 0.87
N PHE A 85 -9.69 1.54 1.47
CA PHE A 85 -10.73 0.83 0.73
C PHE A 85 -11.64 1.82 -0.01
N LYS A 86 -12.06 2.91 0.65
CA LYS A 86 -12.85 3.96 0.01
C LYS A 86 -12.11 4.60 -1.17
N LYS A 87 -10.82 4.87 -0.98
CA LYS A 87 -9.94 5.46 -2.00
C LYS A 87 -9.66 4.48 -3.15
N GLN A 88 -9.57 3.18 -2.89
CA GLN A 88 -9.39 2.17 -3.93
C GLN A 88 -10.58 2.09 -4.89
N TYR A 89 -11.82 2.19 -4.38
CA TYR A 89 -13.01 2.00 -5.21
C TYR A 89 -13.62 3.29 -5.71
N CYS A 90 -13.67 4.33 -4.88
CA CYS A 90 -14.46 5.53 -5.13
C CYS A 90 -13.69 6.82 -4.79
N ALA A 91 -12.38 6.88 -5.11
CA ALA A 91 -11.53 8.02 -4.78
C ALA A 91 -12.15 9.35 -5.20
N LYS A 92 -12.68 9.43 -6.42
CA LYS A 92 -13.26 10.66 -6.97
C LYS A 92 -14.62 10.97 -6.35
N THR A 93 -15.52 9.99 -6.30
CA THR A 93 -16.85 10.17 -5.69
C THR A 93 -16.76 10.54 -4.20
N CYS A 94 -15.78 9.99 -3.47
CA CYS A 94 -15.56 10.29 -2.05
C CYS A 94 -14.62 11.49 -1.80
N SER A 95 -14.13 12.17 -2.83
CA SER A 95 -13.18 13.29 -2.70
C SER A 95 -11.94 12.95 -1.85
N LEU A 96 -11.44 11.72 -2.00
CA LEU A 96 -10.22 11.20 -1.35
C LEU A 96 -8.97 11.37 -2.23
N CYS A 97 -9.20 11.93 -3.41
CA CYS A 97 -8.32 12.65 -4.30
C CYS A 97 -9.05 13.95 -4.69
#